data_AF-A0A3D1YPF0-F1
#
_entry.id   AF-A0A3D1YPF0-F1
#
_cell.length_a   1.000
_cell.length_b   1.000
_cell.length_c   1.000
_cell.angle_alpha   90.00
_cell.angle_beta   90.00
_cell.angle_gamma   90.00
#
_symmetry.space_group_name_H-M   'P 1'
#
loop_
_entity.id
_entity.type
_entity.pdbx_description
1 polymer ?
#
loop_
_entity_poly.entity_id
_entity_poly.type
_entity_poly.pdbx_seq_one_letter_code
_entity_poly.pdbx_strand_id
1 'polypeptide(L)'
;MENASLTAIAGITAGHVTDELNMTGVTVVRFAGDGARAAVSVQGAAPGTRETDLLEPGNLVEKVHAIVLTGGSAYGLDAASGVMAALEEEGVGLPVSEETVVPIVPAAVLFDLNVGSSNVRPGIDWGYKAAQEANNSPIASGNVGAGMGATVGKLLGPSRVTKGGLGSARVDLDNGVVVSALVAVNAVGEIVDTVTNTVVAGIRANDVGHYDSAVDVALGSTVKAPVAGTNTTLGLIATNANLSKVQLKKVAEMAHDGMARAIRPIHTQFDGDTVFAVSMPSSAIETTADADAQLNSIGIAGAKALELAIVDAVRSAKSVGDVIACCDWHND
;
A
#
# COMPACT_ATOMS: atom_id res chain seq x y z
N MET A 1 -23.28 -1.39 2.67
CA MET A 1 -22.10 -1.34 3.56
C MET A 1 -21.48 0.02 3.43
N GLU A 2 -21.04 0.59 4.54
CA GLU A 2 -20.31 1.86 4.55
C GLU A 2 -18.95 1.67 3.85
N ASN A 3 -18.57 2.59 2.96
CA ASN A 3 -17.30 2.49 2.24
C ASN A 3 -16.14 2.81 3.20
N ALA A 4 -15.34 1.80 3.54
CA ALA A 4 -14.18 1.89 4.43
C ALA A 4 -12.83 1.99 3.69
N SER A 5 -12.86 2.24 2.38
CA SER A 5 -11.66 2.35 1.52
C SER A 5 -11.40 3.80 1.09
N LEU A 6 -10.27 4.04 0.41
CA LEU A 6 -9.88 5.38 -0.05
C LEU A 6 -10.95 6.08 -0.91
N THR A 7 -11.75 5.32 -1.67
CA THR A 7 -12.81 5.88 -2.53
C THR A 7 -14.00 6.45 -1.75
N ALA A 8 -14.01 6.32 -0.42
CA ALA A 8 -14.92 7.06 0.44
C ALA A 8 -14.63 8.57 0.46
N ILE A 9 -13.39 8.97 0.13
CA ILE A 9 -13.00 10.37 -0.03
C ILE A 9 -13.30 10.81 -1.47
N ALA A 10 -14.13 11.84 -1.60
CA ALA A 10 -14.56 12.34 -2.91
C ALA A 10 -13.37 12.73 -3.80
N GLY A 11 -13.46 12.38 -5.08
CA GLY A 11 -12.41 12.63 -6.07
C GLY A 11 -11.29 11.59 -6.10
N ILE A 12 -11.34 10.55 -5.24
CA ILE A 12 -10.44 9.40 -5.33
C ILE A 12 -11.15 8.26 -6.08
N THR A 13 -10.48 7.71 -7.08
CA THR A 13 -10.90 6.48 -7.78
C THR A 13 -9.76 5.47 -7.78
N ALA A 14 -10.09 4.19 -7.89
CA ALA A 14 -9.10 3.13 -7.94
C ALA A 14 -9.44 2.08 -9.01
N GLY A 15 -8.41 1.55 -9.66
CA GLY A 15 -8.50 0.48 -10.63
C GLY A 15 -7.39 -0.53 -10.47
N HIS A 16 -7.62 -1.75 -10.96
CA HIS A 16 -6.73 -2.88 -10.72
C HIS A 16 -6.62 -3.75 -11.96
N VAL A 17 -5.43 -4.28 -12.22
CA VAL A 17 -5.27 -5.48 -13.05
C VAL A 17 -4.71 -6.58 -12.14
N THR A 18 -5.38 -7.74 -12.15
CA THR A 18 -5.06 -8.89 -11.30
C THR A 18 -4.86 -10.10 -12.18
N ASP A 19 -3.73 -10.78 -12.02
CA ASP A 19 -3.44 -12.04 -12.71
C ASP A 19 -3.26 -13.15 -11.67
N GLU A 20 -4.28 -13.99 -11.57
CA GLU A 20 -4.30 -15.14 -10.66
C GLU A 20 -3.41 -16.28 -11.11
N LEU A 21 -3.25 -16.45 -12.42
CA LEU A 21 -2.42 -17.53 -12.95
C LEU A 21 -0.94 -17.29 -12.65
N ASN A 22 -0.49 -16.04 -12.79
CA ASN A 22 0.91 -15.68 -12.59
C ASN A 22 1.18 -15.04 -11.22
N MET A 23 0.16 -14.91 -10.37
CA MET A 23 0.24 -14.38 -9.00
C MET A 23 0.87 -12.99 -8.93
N THR A 24 0.35 -12.04 -9.72
CA THR A 24 0.83 -10.64 -9.70
C THR A 24 -0.28 -9.68 -10.12
N GLY A 25 -0.02 -8.38 -10.00
CA GLY A 25 -1.01 -7.35 -10.35
C GLY A 25 -0.55 -5.93 -10.05
N VAL A 26 -1.37 -4.98 -10.45
CA VAL A 26 -1.18 -3.54 -10.24
C VAL A 26 -2.45 -2.93 -9.68
N THR A 27 -2.28 -1.97 -8.77
CA THR A 27 -3.32 -1.11 -8.22
C THR A 27 -2.97 0.34 -8.53
N VAL A 28 -3.89 1.06 -9.18
CA VAL A 28 -3.75 2.47 -9.54
C VAL A 28 -4.81 3.26 -8.78
N VAL A 29 -4.38 4.30 -8.06
CA VAL A 29 -5.28 5.25 -7.40
C VAL A 29 -5.17 6.59 -8.11
N ARG A 30 -6.28 7.09 -8.67
CA ARG A 30 -6.34 8.35 -9.43
C ARG A 30 -7.04 9.45 -8.63
N PHE A 31 -6.64 10.69 -8.89
CA PHE A 31 -7.15 11.88 -8.22
C PHE A 31 -7.81 12.82 -9.24
N ALA A 32 -9.05 13.23 -8.95
CA ALA A 32 -9.82 14.12 -9.81
C ALA A 32 -9.29 15.57 -9.81
N GLY A 33 -9.71 16.36 -10.82
CA GLY A 33 -9.32 17.76 -10.97
C GLY A 33 -7.81 17.91 -11.22
N ASP A 34 -7.18 18.88 -10.56
CA ASP A 34 -5.73 19.14 -10.67
C ASP A 34 -4.85 18.11 -9.90
N GLY A 35 -5.44 17.02 -9.41
CA GLY A 35 -4.77 16.02 -8.59
C GLY A 35 -4.74 16.32 -7.09
N ALA A 36 -4.08 15.43 -6.35
CA ALA A 36 -3.98 15.48 -4.89
C ALA A 36 -2.62 16.00 -4.43
N ARG A 37 -2.57 16.83 -3.38
CA ARG A 37 -1.28 17.13 -2.74
C ARG A 37 -0.71 15.85 -2.16
N ALA A 38 0.59 15.62 -2.31
CA ALA A 38 1.20 14.35 -1.95
C ALA A 38 2.60 14.47 -1.35
N ALA A 39 2.91 13.55 -0.45
CA ALA A 39 4.24 13.32 0.10
C ALA A 39 4.51 11.81 0.22
N VAL A 40 5.77 11.44 0.45
CA VAL A 40 6.18 10.04 0.62
C VAL A 40 7.21 9.89 1.73
N SER A 41 7.13 8.78 2.45
CA SER A 41 8.14 8.29 3.38
C SER A 41 8.59 6.90 2.92
N VAL A 42 9.89 6.69 2.76
CA VAL A 42 10.50 5.41 2.40
C VAL A 42 11.44 5.03 3.54
N GLN A 43 11.15 3.92 4.22
CA GLN A 43 11.90 3.48 5.40
C GLN A 43 12.60 2.13 5.20
N GLY A 44 12.13 1.32 4.25
CA GLY A 44 12.83 0.10 3.86
C GLY A 44 14.13 0.39 3.11
N ALA A 45 15.17 -0.45 3.30
CA ALA A 45 16.48 -0.25 2.68
C ALA A 45 16.63 -0.86 1.27
N ALA A 46 15.61 -1.55 0.76
CA ALA A 46 15.56 -2.09 -0.61
C ALA A 46 14.35 -1.55 -1.41
N PRO A 47 14.16 -0.22 -1.51
CA PRO A 47 13.01 0.35 -2.19
C PRO A 47 13.12 0.18 -3.71
N GLY A 48 12.00 -0.09 -4.36
CA GLY A 48 11.82 0.09 -5.80
C GLY A 48 10.76 1.15 -6.02
N THR A 49 11.19 2.38 -6.34
CA THR A 49 10.30 3.53 -6.44
C THR A 49 10.53 4.32 -7.71
N ARG A 50 9.52 5.10 -8.09
CA ARG A 50 9.55 6.08 -9.18
C ARG A 50 9.00 7.40 -8.68
N GLU A 51 9.65 8.50 -9.07
CA GLU A 51 9.16 9.87 -8.86
C GLU A 51 8.91 10.23 -7.38
N THR A 52 9.73 9.72 -6.48
CA THR A 52 9.66 10.05 -5.04
C THR A 52 10.33 11.38 -4.71
N ASP A 53 11.43 11.73 -5.39
CA ASP A 53 12.19 12.97 -5.09
C ASP A 53 11.34 14.22 -5.27
N LEU A 54 10.49 14.27 -6.30
CA LEU A 54 9.59 15.41 -6.51
C LEU A 54 8.57 15.58 -5.38
N LEU A 55 8.33 14.55 -4.56
CA LEU A 55 7.42 14.58 -3.41
C LEU A 55 8.08 15.09 -2.13
N GLU A 56 9.37 15.38 -2.15
CA GLU A 56 10.04 16.00 -1.01
C GLU A 56 9.59 17.47 -0.87
N PRO A 57 9.25 17.95 0.35
CA PRO A 57 8.97 19.36 0.56
C PRO A 57 10.11 20.28 0.09
N GLY A 58 9.74 21.39 -0.55
CA GLY A 58 10.70 22.32 -1.16
C GLY A 58 10.88 22.13 -2.67
N ASN A 59 10.46 21.00 -3.23
CA ASN A 59 10.41 20.78 -4.68
C ASN A 59 9.12 21.33 -5.31
N LEU A 60 9.19 21.71 -6.58
CA LEU A 60 8.13 22.42 -7.33
C LEU A 60 6.78 21.70 -7.36
N VAL A 61 6.78 20.38 -7.51
CA VAL A 61 5.56 19.60 -7.72
C VAL A 61 4.81 19.44 -6.40
N GLU A 62 3.65 20.06 -6.30
CA GLU A 62 2.79 19.96 -5.11
C GLU A 62 1.75 18.84 -5.21
N LYS A 63 1.24 18.58 -6.42
CA LYS A 63 0.13 17.64 -6.68
C LYS A 63 0.54 16.50 -7.61
N VAL A 64 -0.06 15.34 -7.38
CA VAL A 64 0.07 14.13 -8.21
C VAL A 64 -1.29 13.73 -8.77
N HIS A 65 -1.29 13.04 -9.90
CA HIS A 65 -2.52 12.70 -10.63
C HIS A 65 -2.93 11.25 -10.40
N ALA A 66 -1.95 10.39 -10.12
CA ALA A 66 -2.17 9.03 -9.67
C ALA A 66 -1.01 8.53 -8.81
N ILE A 67 -1.25 7.47 -8.04
CA ILE A 67 -0.23 6.66 -7.35
C ILE A 67 -0.37 5.22 -7.81
N VAL A 68 0.76 4.57 -8.07
CA VAL A 68 0.81 3.16 -8.51
C VAL A 68 1.47 2.29 -7.46
N LEU A 69 0.75 1.27 -7.00
CA LEU A 69 1.29 0.17 -6.21
C LEU A 69 1.29 -1.08 -7.10
N THR A 70 2.41 -1.79 -7.20
CA THR A 70 2.52 -2.88 -8.18
C THR A 70 3.39 -4.03 -7.70
N GLY A 71 3.05 -5.24 -8.14
CA GLY A 71 3.95 -6.39 -8.12
C GLY A 71 5.04 -6.28 -9.20
N GLY A 72 5.79 -7.36 -9.41
CA GLY A 72 6.81 -7.47 -10.46
C GLY A 72 8.18 -6.90 -10.08
N SER A 73 8.39 -6.50 -8.82
CA SER A 73 9.61 -5.82 -8.37
C SER A 73 9.94 -4.60 -9.26
N ALA A 74 11.20 -4.24 -9.43
CA ALA A 74 11.62 -3.05 -10.18
C ALA A 74 11.06 -2.99 -11.61
N TYR A 75 10.81 -4.13 -12.26
CA TYR A 75 10.19 -4.16 -13.58
C TYR A 75 8.75 -3.63 -13.58
N GLY A 76 8.02 -3.83 -12.48
CA GLY A 76 6.64 -3.35 -12.35
C GLY A 76 6.51 -1.82 -12.43
N LEU A 77 7.59 -1.07 -12.23
CA LEU A 77 7.62 0.38 -12.40
C LEU A 77 7.18 0.82 -13.82
N ASP A 78 7.30 -0.06 -14.82
CA ASP A 78 6.81 0.20 -16.18
C ASP A 78 5.29 0.44 -16.22
N ALA A 79 4.52 -0.09 -15.27
CA ALA A 79 3.08 0.19 -15.17
C ALA A 79 2.79 1.68 -14.99
N ALA A 80 3.66 2.44 -14.32
CA ALA A 80 3.49 3.88 -14.16
C ALA A 80 3.49 4.63 -15.50
N SER A 81 4.28 4.18 -16.48
CA SER A 81 4.29 4.76 -17.83
C SER A 81 2.95 4.56 -18.55
N GLY A 82 2.27 3.43 -18.34
CA GLY A 82 0.93 3.19 -18.87
C GLY A 82 -0.13 4.11 -18.26
N VAL A 83 -0.02 4.35 -16.95
CA VAL A 83 -0.89 5.31 -16.24
C VAL A 83 -0.65 6.73 -16.75
N MET A 84 0.61 7.12 -16.97
CA MET A 84 0.93 8.42 -17.57
C MET A 84 0.28 8.57 -18.96
N ALA A 85 0.39 7.56 -19.82
CA ALA A 85 -0.22 7.62 -21.15
C ALA A 85 -1.74 7.79 -21.09
N ALA A 86 -2.43 7.04 -20.21
CA ALA A 86 -3.87 7.19 -20.02
C ALA A 86 -4.26 8.60 -19.53
N LEU A 87 -3.51 9.17 -18.59
CA LEU A 87 -3.78 10.51 -18.08
C LEU A 87 -3.46 11.62 -19.10
N GLU A 88 -2.39 11.47 -19.87
CA GLU A 88 -2.03 12.41 -20.94
C GLU A 88 -3.10 12.46 -22.03
N GLU A 89 -3.63 11.30 -22.45
CA GLU A 89 -4.75 11.20 -23.41
C GLU A 89 -6.02 11.93 -22.92
N GLU A 90 -6.24 11.94 -21.60
CA GLU A 90 -7.34 12.65 -20.96
C GLU A 90 -7.05 14.14 -20.69
N GLY A 91 -5.84 14.63 -21.00
CA GLY A 91 -5.40 16.00 -20.71
C GLY A 91 -5.20 16.26 -19.21
N VAL A 92 -4.96 15.22 -18.41
CA VAL A 92 -4.77 15.30 -16.95
C VAL A 92 -3.28 15.28 -16.62
N GLY A 93 -2.76 16.39 -16.12
CA GLY A 93 -1.37 16.48 -15.70
C GLY A 93 -0.97 17.89 -15.26
N LEU A 94 0.30 18.08 -14.91
CA LEU A 94 0.88 19.40 -14.67
C LEU A 94 0.92 20.16 -15.99
N PRO A 95 0.21 21.29 -16.15
CA PRO A 95 0.26 22.06 -17.39
C PRO A 95 1.65 22.67 -17.59
N VAL A 96 2.26 22.37 -18.74
CA VAL A 96 3.56 22.94 -19.16
C VAL A 96 3.44 23.88 -20.35
N SER A 97 2.29 23.88 -21.03
CA SER A 97 1.87 24.83 -22.05
C SER A 97 0.33 24.88 -22.12
N GLU A 98 -0.25 25.65 -23.05
CA GLU A 98 -1.71 25.67 -23.26
C GLU A 98 -2.28 24.32 -23.72
N GLU A 99 -1.48 23.50 -24.42
CA GLU A 99 -1.92 22.24 -25.03
C GLU A 99 -1.19 21.00 -24.47
N THR A 100 -0.24 21.19 -23.55
CA THR A 100 0.64 20.10 -23.06
C THR A 100 0.57 19.98 -21.55
N VAL A 101 0.34 18.75 -21.09
CA VAL A 101 0.37 18.37 -19.67
C VAL A 101 1.45 17.31 -19.43
N VAL A 102 1.96 17.25 -18.21
CA VAL A 102 2.88 16.21 -17.74
C VAL A 102 2.24 15.49 -16.55
N PRO A 103 1.70 14.27 -16.72
CA PRO A 103 1.14 13.50 -15.61
C PRO A 103 2.24 13.11 -14.61
N ILE A 104 2.06 13.54 -13.36
CA ILE A 104 2.91 13.12 -12.24
C ILE A 104 2.35 11.84 -11.61
N VAL A 105 3.09 10.73 -11.73
CA VAL A 105 2.66 9.38 -11.33
C VAL A 105 3.74 8.67 -10.50
N PRO A 106 3.83 8.95 -9.20
CA PRO A 106 4.73 8.21 -8.31
C PRO A 106 4.31 6.75 -8.19
N ALA A 107 5.30 5.87 -8.05
CA ALA A 107 5.06 4.44 -7.93
C ALA A 107 5.99 3.79 -6.90
N ALA A 108 5.51 2.69 -6.34
CA ALA A 108 6.31 1.79 -5.52
C ALA A 108 5.96 0.34 -5.83
N VAL A 109 6.96 -0.55 -5.72
CA VAL A 109 6.84 -1.95 -6.12
C VAL A 109 7.08 -2.90 -4.96
N LEU A 110 6.45 -4.06 -5.03
CA LEU A 110 6.75 -5.20 -4.18
C LEU A 110 7.29 -6.37 -5.01
N PHE A 111 8.04 -7.25 -4.35
CA PHE A 111 8.58 -8.45 -4.98
C PHE A 111 7.64 -9.64 -4.81
N ASP A 112 7.13 -10.17 -5.91
CA ASP A 112 6.27 -11.36 -5.99
C ASP A 112 6.74 -12.37 -7.07
N LEU A 113 7.92 -12.15 -7.66
CA LEU A 113 8.46 -12.95 -8.77
C LEU A 113 8.74 -14.41 -8.41
N ASN A 114 8.74 -14.77 -7.12
CA ASN A 114 8.96 -16.13 -6.62
C ASN A 114 7.68 -16.85 -6.19
N VAL A 115 6.51 -16.24 -6.38
CA VAL A 115 5.21 -16.80 -5.97
C VAL A 115 4.51 -17.48 -7.14
N GLY A 116 4.42 -16.79 -8.27
CA GLY A 116 3.94 -17.36 -9.53
C GLY A 116 5.04 -17.40 -10.59
N SER A 117 4.75 -16.87 -11.79
CA SER A 117 5.70 -16.88 -12.90
C SER A 117 6.55 -15.61 -12.92
N SER A 118 7.88 -15.75 -12.80
CA SER A 118 8.82 -14.61 -12.92
C SER A 118 8.89 -14.00 -14.34
N ASN A 119 8.29 -14.66 -15.34
CA ASN A 119 8.24 -14.21 -16.72
C ASN A 119 7.04 -13.31 -17.02
N VAL A 120 6.04 -13.24 -16.14
CA VAL A 120 4.87 -12.38 -16.27
C VAL A 120 4.88 -11.39 -15.14
N ARG A 121 4.71 -10.11 -15.47
CA ARG A 121 4.81 -9.00 -14.53
C ARG A 121 3.99 -7.82 -15.04
N PRO A 122 3.51 -6.94 -14.14
CA PRO A 122 2.85 -5.70 -14.55
C PRO A 122 3.77 -4.88 -15.46
N GLY A 123 3.18 -4.30 -16.50
CA GLY A 123 3.87 -3.42 -17.45
C GLY A 123 2.95 -2.32 -17.92
N ILE A 124 3.35 -1.62 -18.98
CA ILE A 124 2.65 -0.45 -19.53
C ILE A 124 1.15 -0.73 -19.74
N ASP A 125 0.80 -1.80 -20.47
CA ASP A 125 -0.60 -2.11 -20.78
C ASP A 125 -1.47 -2.33 -19.53
N TRP A 126 -0.89 -2.88 -18.46
CA TRP A 126 -1.61 -3.15 -17.23
C TRP A 126 -1.87 -1.86 -16.46
N GLY A 127 -0.89 -0.97 -16.39
CA GLY A 127 -1.04 0.36 -15.81
C GLY A 127 -2.08 1.19 -16.56
N TYR A 128 -2.00 1.21 -17.89
CA TYR A 128 -2.98 1.89 -18.74
C TYR A 128 -4.40 1.36 -18.48
N LYS A 129 -4.59 0.03 -18.52
CA LYS A 129 -5.88 -0.60 -18.27
C LYS A 129 -6.41 -0.28 -16.86
N ALA A 130 -5.57 -0.41 -15.82
CA ALA A 130 -5.97 -0.10 -14.45
C ALA A 130 -6.36 1.38 -14.28
N ALA A 131 -5.69 2.30 -14.98
CA ALA A 131 -6.07 3.72 -14.97
C ALA A 131 -7.43 3.98 -15.65
N GLN A 132 -7.68 3.33 -16.79
CA GLN A 132 -8.94 3.45 -17.54
C GLN A 132 -10.14 2.84 -16.79
N GLU A 133 -9.93 1.72 -16.09
CA GLU A 133 -10.99 1.03 -15.33
C GLU A 133 -11.20 1.58 -13.91
N ALA A 134 -10.44 2.62 -13.52
CA ALA A 134 -10.53 3.21 -12.20
C ALA A 134 -11.91 3.83 -11.93
N ASN A 135 -12.51 3.47 -10.80
CA ASN A 135 -13.85 3.94 -10.43
C ASN A 135 -13.95 4.23 -8.92
N ASN A 136 -15.11 4.72 -8.48
CA ASN A 136 -15.37 5.14 -7.10
C ASN A 136 -16.02 4.07 -6.22
N SER A 137 -16.10 2.81 -6.69
CA SER A 137 -16.61 1.72 -5.86
C SER A 137 -15.69 1.47 -4.66
N PRO A 138 -16.20 0.90 -3.56
CA PRO A 138 -15.35 0.43 -2.47
C PRO A 138 -14.25 -0.50 -3.01
N ILE A 139 -12.99 -0.25 -2.62
CA ILE A 139 -11.85 -1.06 -3.02
C ILE A 139 -11.96 -2.43 -2.34
N ALA A 140 -11.86 -3.50 -3.14
CA ALA A 140 -11.85 -4.86 -2.60
C ALA A 140 -10.52 -5.16 -1.88
N SER A 141 -10.59 -5.97 -0.83
CA SER A 141 -9.43 -6.47 -0.09
C SER A 141 -9.13 -7.94 -0.44
N GLY A 142 -7.94 -8.41 -0.09
CA GLY A 142 -7.43 -9.76 -0.35
C GLY A 142 -6.60 -9.85 -1.63
N ASN A 143 -6.96 -10.80 -2.51
CA ASN A 143 -6.18 -11.19 -3.68
C ASN A 143 -6.52 -10.32 -4.90
N VAL A 144 -6.17 -9.03 -4.86
CA VAL A 144 -6.49 -8.08 -5.92
C VAL A 144 -5.35 -7.08 -6.16
N GLY A 145 -5.12 -6.75 -7.44
CA GLY A 145 -4.10 -5.81 -7.88
C GLY A 145 -2.73 -6.15 -7.31
N ALA A 146 -2.06 -5.15 -6.72
CA ALA A 146 -0.76 -5.33 -6.08
C ALA A 146 -0.75 -6.40 -4.96
N GLY A 147 -1.90 -6.70 -4.36
CA GLY A 147 -2.03 -7.72 -3.32
C GLY A 147 -1.98 -9.16 -3.82
N MET A 148 -2.02 -9.39 -5.14
CA MET A 148 -2.20 -10.72 -5.70
C MET A 148 -1.06 -11.67 -5.35
N GLY A 149 0.17 -11.25 -5.65
CA GLY A 149 1.38 -12.01 -5.34
C GLY A 149 1.93 -11.81 -3.93
N ALA A 150 1.25 -11.01 -3.10
CA ALA A 150 1.76 -10.63 -1.80
C ALA A 150 1.74 -11.79 -0.79
N THR A 151 2.81 -11.94 -0.01
CA THR A 151 3.01 -12.97 1.03
C THR A 151 3.68 -12.41 2.29
N VAL A 152 3.53 -13.08 3.43
CA VAL A 152 4.10 -12.68 4.72
C VAL A 152 4.80 -13.84 5.43
N GLY A 153 5.66 -13.56 6.41
CA GLY A 153 6.35 -14.58 7.21
C GLY A 153 7.37 -15.39 6.42
N LYS A 154 8.42 -14.73 5.92
CA LYS A 154 9.29 -15.28 4.87
C LYS A 154 10.63 -15.84 5.33
N LEU A 155 10.97 -15.65 6.61
CA LEU A 155 12.30 -15.96 7.14
C LEU A 155 12.67 -17.45 7.05
N LEU A 156 11.70 -18.36 7.00
CA LEU A 156 11.93 -19.81 6.90
C LEU A 156 11.57 -20.40 5.52
N GLY A 157 11.53 -19.54 4.50
CA GLY A 157 11.41 -19.95 3.10
C GLY A 157 9.97 -20.03 2.57
N PRO A 158 9.82 -20.21 1.25
CA PRO A 158 8.55 -20.05 0.54
C PRO A 158 7.48 -21.09 0.91
N SER A 159 7.86 -22.27 1.40
CA SER A 159 6.90 -23.30 1.80
C SER A 159 6.13 -22.97 3.07
N ARG A 160 6.58 -21.98 3.84
CA ARG A 160 6.01 -21.63 5.15
C ARG A 160 5.35 -20.26 5.17
N VAL A 161 5.35 -19.53 4.06
CA VAL A 161 4.72 -18.22 3.99
C VAL A 161 3.21 -18.34 4.12
N THR A 162 2.58 -17.27 4.59
CA THR A 162 1.13 -17.08 4.54
C THR A 162 0.78 -16.08 3.46
N LYS A 163 -0.40 -16.21 2.85
CA LYS A 163 -0.90 -15.23 1.88
C LYS A 163 -1.02 -13.85 2.53
N GLY A 164 -0.42 -12.86 1.87
CA GLY A 164 -0.60 -11.43 2.15
C GLY A 164 -1.81 -10.90 1.39
N GLY A 165 -1.85 -9.62 1.05
CA GLY A 165 -2.96 -9.12 0.24
C GLY A 165 -2.97 -7.61 0.09
N LEU A 166 -4.04 -7.11 -0.53
CA LEU A 166 -4.43 -5.71 -0.50
C LEU A 166 -5.43 -5.53 0.64
N GLY A 167 -5.30 -4.50 1.46
CA GLY A 167 -6.24 -4.21 2.54
C GLY A 167 -6.56 -2.74 2.63
N SER A 168 -7.73 -2.44 3.18
CA SER A 168 -8.25 -1.08 3.34
C SER A 168 -8.79 -0.87 4.75
N ALA A 169 -8.66 0.35 5.26
CA ALA A 169 -9.37 0.76 6.46
C ALA A 169 -9.61 2.27 6.46
N ARG A 170 -10.54 2.71 7.31
CA ARG A 170 -10.94 4.09 7.48
C ARG A 170 -11.09 4.42 8.95
N VAL A 171 -10.66 5.62 9.33
CA VAL A 171 -10.83 6.21 10.65
C VAL A 171 -11.46 7.59 10.44
N ASP A 172 -12.61 7.79 11.07
CA ASP A 172 -13.32 9.07 11.09
C ASP A 172 -12.98 9.84 12.37
N LEU A 173 -12.72 11.12 12.22
CA LEU A 173 -12.53 12.05 13.33
C LEU A 173 -13.82 12.82 13.60
N ASP A 174 -14.06 13.20 14.85
CA ASP A 174 -15.31 13.87 15.29
C ASP A 174 -15.58 15.21 14.59
N ASN A 175 -14.57 15.81 13.98
CA ASN A 175 -14.65 17.06 13.22
C ASN A 175 -14.99 16.87 11.73
N GLY A 176 -15.34 15.65 11.30
CA GLY A 176 -15.67 15.32 9.91
C GLY A 176 -14.46 15.05 9.02
N VAL A 177 -13.23 15.13 9.56
CA VAL A 177 -12.04 14.67 8.84
C VAL A 177 -12.05 13.15 8.75
N VAL A 178 -11.82 12.65 7.54
CA VAL A 178 -11.70 11.24 7.22
C VAL A 178 -10.23 10.95 6.92
N VAL A 179 -9.71 9.86 7.47
CA VAL A 179 -8.40 9.29 7.11
C VAL A 179 -8.61 7.84 6.69
N SER A 180 -8.20 7.50 5.48
CA SER A 180 -8.29 6.13 4.97
C SER A 180 -6.93 5.65 4.51
N ALA A 181 -6.69 4.35 4.66
CA ALA A 181 -5.48 3.67 4.25
C ALA A 181 -5.80 2.57 3.24
N LEU A 182 -4.92 2.40 2.26
CA LEU A 182 -4.81 1.24 1.39
C LEU A 182 -3.39 0.67 1.53
N VAL A 183 -3.25 -0.65 1.59
CA VAL A 183 -1.93 -1.28 1.77
C VAL A 183 -1.81 -2.59 1.02
N ALA A 184 -0.69 -2.81 0.33
CA ALA A 184 -0.29 -4.11 -0.20
C ALA A 184 0.77 -4.73 0.73
N VAL A 185 0.44 -5.86 1.37
CA VAL A 185 1.22 -6.45 2.47
C VAL A 185 2.05 -7.63 1.98
N ASN A 186 3.32 -7.37 1.65
CA ASN A 186 4.30 -8.37 1.22
C ASN A 186 5.52 -8.42 2.18
N ALA A 187 5.23 -8.44 3.48
CA ALA A 187 6.21 -8.29 4.56
C ALA A 187 7.15 -9.48 4.74
N VAL A 188 8.35 -9.23 5.28
CA VAL A 188 9.23 -10.30 5.78
C VAL A 188 8.71 -10.91 7.07
N GLY A 189 8.18 -10.07 7.96
CA GLY A 189 7.71 -10.43 9.28
C GLY A 189 6.32 -11.05 9.31
N GLU A 190 5.85 -11.26 10.54
CA GLU A 190 4.50 -11.72 10.86
C GLU A 190 3.56 -10.53 11.06
N ILE A 191 2.26 -10.78 10.90
CA ILE A 191 1.18 -9.82 11.07
C ILE A 191 0.50 -10.06 12.41
N VAL A 192 0.43 -9.02 13.22
CA VAL A 192 -0.19 -9.02 14.56
C VAL A 192 -1.48 -8.21 14.51
N ASP A 193 -2.59 -8.83 14.90
CA ASP A 193 -3.79 -8.09 15.25
C ASP A 193 -3.59 -7.46 16.64
N THR A 194 -3.48 -6.14 16.67
CA THR A 194 -3.22 -5.36 17.88
C THR A 194 -4.39 -5.33 18.85
N VAL A 195 -5.61 -5.63 18.41
CA VAL A 195 -6.79 -5.69 19.28
C VAL A 195 -6.77 -6.95 20.13
N THR A 196 -6.46 -8.08 19.51
CA THR A 196 -6.36 -9.38 20.19
C THR A 196 -4.95 -9.67 20.71
N ASN A 197 -3.96 -8.91 20.26
CA ASN A 197 -2.53 -9.12 20.46
C ASN A 197 -2.08 -10.54 20.05
N THR A 198 -2.58 -11.02 18.90
CA THR A 198 -2.28 -12.34 18.36
C THR A 198 -1.66 -12.24 16.96
N VAL A 199 -0.78 -13.18 16.62
CA VAL A 199 -0.28 -13.33 15.25
C VAL A 199 -1.39 -13.94 14.40
N VAL A 200 -1.83 -13.22 13.36
CA VAL A 200 -2.92 -13.63 12.48
C VAL A 200 -2.44 -14.21 11.15
N ALA A 201 -1.24 -13.83 10.71
CA ALA A 201 -0.58 -14.38 9.53
C ALA A 201 0.94 -14.29 9.72
N GLY A 202 1.72 -15.29 9.30
CA GLY A 202 3.15 -15.27 9.55
C GLY A 202 3.85 -16.52 9.00
N ILE A 203 4.90 -16.94 9.68
CA ILE A 203 5.63 -18.16 9.32
C ILE A 203 4.80 -19.35 9.81
N ARG A 204 4.11 -20.06 8.92
CA ARG A 204 3.27 -21.23 9.26
C ARG A 204 4.10 -22.28 9.99
N ALA A 205 3.70 -22.65 11.21
CA ALA A 205 4.35 -23.69 12.02
C ALA A 205 4.20 -25.09 11.40
N ASN A 206 4.82 -26.10 12.01
CA ASN A 206 4.54 -27.49 11.65
C ASN A 206 3.12 -27.92 12.07
N ASP A 207 2.62 -27.32 13.16
CA ASP A 207 1.27 -27.53 13.64
C ASP A 207 0.31 -26.55 12.94
N VAL A 208 -0.70 -27.09 12.28
CA VAL A 208 -1.76 -26.30 11.60
C VAL A 208 -2.41 -25.35 12.61
N GLY A 209 -2.69 -24.12 12.17
CA GLY A 209 -3.27 -23.06 12.99
C GLY A 209 -2.28 -22.27 13.84
N HIS A 210 -0.99 -22.64 13.81
CA HIS A 210 0.04 -21.96 14.60
C HIS A 210 1.08 -21.28 13.70
N TYR A 211 1.71 -20.23 14.23
CA TYR A 211 2.79 -19.51 13.57
C TYR A 211 4.05 -19.52 14.43
N ASP A 212 5.20 -19.73 13.81
CA ASP A 212 6.50 -19.51 14.45
C ASP A 212 6.77 -18.00 14.54
N SER A 213 7.32 -17.57 15.67
CA SER A 213 7.73 -16.19 15.92
C SER A 213 8.80 -15.74 14.93
N ALA A 214 8.44 -14.82 14.04
CA ALA A 214 9.39 -14.24 13.08
C ALA A 214 10.50 -13.47 13.77
N VAL A 215 10.21 -12.86 14.93
CA VAL A 215 11.21 -12.15 15.75
C VAL A 215 12.24 -13.14 16.32
N ASP A 216 11.81 -14.25 16.89
CA ASP A 216 12.74 -15.24 17.47
C ASP A 216 13.60 -15.91 16.39
N VAL A 217 13.02 -16.15 15.20
CA VAL A 217 13.78 -16.60 14.02
C VAL A 217 14.84 -15.57 13.63
N ALA A 218 14.48 -14.29 13.53
CA ALA A 218 15.39 -13.22 13.13
C ALA A 218 16.54 -13.02 14.15
N LEU A 219 16.26 -13.23 15.44
CA LEU A 219 17.27 -13.18 16.51
C LEU A 219 18.13 -14.45 16.59
N GLY A 220 17.85 -15.48 15.78
CA GLY A 220 18.59 -16.74 15.75
C GLY A 220 18.30 -17.68 16.92
N SER A 221 17.18 -17.47 17.62
CA SER A 221 16.78 -18.25 18.81
C SER A 221 16.19 -19.62 18.46
N THR A 222 15.86 -19.88 17.19
CA THR A 222 15.17 -21.11 16.75
C THR A 222 15.93 -21.86 15.64
N VAL A 223 16.22 -21.22 14.49
CA VAL A 223 16.88 -21.83 13.32
C VAL A 223 17.71 -20.77 12.58
N LYS A 224 18.84 -21.15 11.94
CA LYS A 224 19.56 -20.27 11.00
C LYS A 224 18.72 -20.06 9.73
N ALA A 225 18.15 -18.86 9.59
CA ALA A 225 17.40 -18.47 8.40
C ALA A 225 18.31 -18.41 7.15
N PRO A 226 17.86 -18.92 5.98
CA PRO A 226 18.45 -18.54 4.70
C PRO A 226 18.36 -17.01 4.54
N VAL A 227 19.35 -16.40 3.88
CA VAL A 227 19.33 -14.95 3.59
C VAL A 227 18.06 -14.61 2.80
N ALA A 228 17.25 -13.70 3.35
CA ALA A 228 15.93 -13.36 2.82
C ALA A 228 16.02 -12.62 1.48
N GLY A 229 15.08 -12.93 0.58
CA GLY A 229 14.81 -12.14 -0.62
C GLY A 229 14.22 -10.76 -0.26
N THR A 230 14.00 -9.92 -1.27
CA THR A 230 13.39 -8.59 -1.10
C THR A 230 11.93 -8.71 -0.67
N ASN A 231 11.52 -7.91 0.31
CA ASN A 231 10.19 -7.86 0.92
C ASN A 231 9.70 -6.42 0.90
N THR A 232 8.40 -6.17 1.00
CA THR A 232 7.88 -4.79 0.85
C THR A 232 6.45 -4.68 1.36
N THR A 233 6.17 -3.70 2.22
CA THR A 233 4.80 -3.25 2.50
C THR A 233 4.58 -1.87 1.88
N LEU A 234 3.58 -1.75 1.02
CA LEU A 234 3.29 -0.51 0.28
C LEU A 234 2.01 0.13 0.80
N GLY A 235 2.09 1.29 1.44
CA GLY A 235 0.95 2.00 2.00
C GLY A 235 0.59 3.29 1.23
N LEU A 236 -0.70 3.63 1.25
CA LEU A 236 -1.22 4.93 0.83
C LEU A 236 -2.23 5.41 1.86
N ILE A 237 -1.96 6.55 2.47
CA ILE A 237 -2.89 7.30 3.32
C ILE A 237 -3.57 8.38 2.49
N ALA A 238 -4.88 8.49 2.55
CA ALA A 238 -5.61 9.65 2.04
C ALA A 238 -6.42 10.32 3.13
N THR A 239 -6.54 11.64 3.05
CA THR A 239 -7.42 12.42 3.91
C THR A 239 -8.15 13.50 3.12
N ASN A 240 -9.33 13.88 3.60
CA ASN A 240 -10.06 15.05 3.12
C ASN A 240 -9.69 16.35 3.85
N ALA A 241 -8.75 16.32 4.79
CA ALA A 241 -8.20 17.51 5.41
C ALA A 241 -7.27 18.26 4.44
N ASN A 242 -7.26 19.59 4.49
CA ASN A 242 -6.39 20.44 3.68
C ASN A 242 -4.99 20.55 4.29
N LEU A 243 -4.09 19.64 3.89
CA LEU A 243 -2.72 19.59 4.41
C LEU A 243 -1.70 20.11 3.39
N SER A 244 -0.67 20.77 3.88
CA SER A 244 0.53 21.09 3.10
C SER A 244 1.37 19.83 2.84
N LYS A 245 2.29 19.90 1.88
CA LYS A 245 3.24 18.83 1.58
C LYS A 245 4.13 18.45 2.77
N VAL A 246 4.55 19.43 3.57
CA VAL A 246 5.31 19.22 4.81
C VAL A 246 4.49 18.44 5.83
N GLN A 247 3.23 18.83 6.03
CA GLN A 247 2.30 18.13 6.92
C GLN A 247 2.03 16.70 6.44
N LEU A 248 1.82 16.49 5.14
CA LEU A 248 1.64 15.15 4.56
C LEU A 248 2.88 14.29 4.71
N LYS A 249 4.09 14.85 4.57
CA LYS A 249 5.34 14.13 4.85
C LYS A 249 5.32 13.60 6.28
N LYS A 250 4.90 14.44 7.24
CA LYS A 250 4.79 14.01 8.63
C LYS A 250 3.74 12.92 8.84
N VAL A 251 2.60 12.99 8.17
CA VAL A 251 1.58 11.93 8.20
C VAL A 251 2.13 10.62 7.64
N ALA A 252 2.85 10.67 6.51
CA ALA A 252 3.48 9.49 5.92
C ALA A 252 4.50 8.84 6.88
N GLU A 253 5.35 9.65 7.54
CA GLU A 253 6.27 9.17 8.58
C GLU A 253 5.54 8.50 9.75
N MET A 254 4.52 9.16 10.31
CA MET A 254 3.75 8.62 11.45
C MET A 254 3.00 7.34 11.08
N ALA A 255 2.57 7.19 9.83
CA ALA A 255 1.90 5.98 9.38
C ALA A 255 2.78 4.73 9.51
N HIS A 256 4.10 4.85 9.39
CA HIS A 256 5.03 3.74 9.65
C HIS A 256 4.92 3.19 11.08
N ASP A 257 4.50 3.99 12.07
CA ASP A 257 4.23 3.50 13.43
C ASP A 257 3.08 2.46 13.42
N GLY A 258 2.08 2.66 12.55
CA GLY A 258 1.01 1.71 12.33
C GLY A 258 1.50 0.40 11.72
N MET A 259 2.42 0.49 10.75
CA MET A 259 3.08 -0.67 10.18
C MET A 259 3.87 -1.44 11.26
N ALA A 260 4.67 -0.75 12.08
CA ALA A 260 5.47 -1.37 13.14
C ALA A 260 4.66 -2.02 14.26
N ARG A 261 3.45 -1.53 14.54
CA ARG A 261 2.53 -2.20 15.49
C ARG A 261 2.00 -3.52 14.95
N ALA A 262 1.64 -3.53 13.66
CA ALA A 262 1.00 -4.64 12.97
C ALA A 262 1.98 -5.64 12.35
N ILE A 263 3.25 -5.29 12.13
CA ILE A 263 4.23 -6.12 11.41
C ILE A 263 5.51 -6.29 12.24
N ARG A 264 5.94 -7.55 12.46
CA ARG A 264 7.10 -7.86 13.29
C ARG A 264 7.99 -8.97 12.69
N PRO A 265 9.29 -8.73 12.41
CA PRO A 265 9.94 -7.43 12.27
C PRO A 265 9.51 -6.70 10.98
N ILE A 266 9.87 -5.42 10.87
CA ILE A 266 9.63 -4.55 9.70
C ILE A 266 10.81 -3.59 9.49
N HIS A 267 10.90 -2.92 8.34
CA HIS A 267 11.96 -1.95 7.98
C HIS A 267 13.36 -2.57 8.03
N THR A 268 13.45 -3.86 7.70
CA THR A 268 14.71 -4.58 7.60
C THR A 268 15.49 -4.14 6.36
N GLN A 269 16.76 -4.56 6.26
CA GLN A 269 17.60 -4.26 5.09
C GLN A 269 17.04 -4.76 3.76
N PHE A 270 16.14 -5.74 3.80
CA PHE A 270 15.54 -6.33 2.61
C PHE A 270 14.12 -5.84 2.36
N ASP A 271 13.59 -4.97 3.23
CA ASP A 271 12.27 -4.37 3.04
C ASP A 271 12.36 -3.13 2.14
N GLY A 272 11.36 -2.91 1.29
CA GLY A 272 11.17 -1.69 0.49
C GLY A 272 10.03 -0.81 1.01
N ASP A 273 9.74 -0.88 2.31
CA ASP A 273 8.55 -0.28 2.92
C ASP A 273 8.41 1.21 2.60
N THR A 274 7.28 1.56 1.98
CA THR A 274 7.00 2.89 1.44
C THR A 274 5.57 3.28 1.78
N VAL A 275 5.38 4.49 2.31
CA VAL A 275 4.06 5.09 2.53
C VAL A 275 3.93 6.40 1.79
N PHE A 276 2.96 6.48 0.90
CA PHE A 276 2.48 7.74 0.34
C PHE A 276 1.38 8.34 1.24
N ALA A 277 1.30 9.66 1.30
CA ALA A 277 0.20 10.36 1.93
C ALA A 277 -0.35 11.43 0.99
N VAL A 278 -1.67 11.48 0.83
CA VAL A 278 -2.35 12.43 -0.06
C VAL A 278 -3.49 13.18 0.63
N SER A 279 -3.71 14.41 0.19
CA SER A 279 -4.81 15.27 0.64
C SER A 279 -5.75 15.59 -0.54
N MET A 280 -7.04 15.30 -0.34
CA MET A 280 -8.15 15.61 -1.26
C MET A 280 -9.21 16.45 -0.52
N PRO A 281 -8.97 17.77 -0.36
CA PRO A 281 -9.84 18.63 0.44
C PRO A 281 -11.28 18.63 -0.03
N SER A 282 -12.22 18.49 0.91
CA SER A 282 -13.65 18.67 0.65
C SER A 282 -14.09 20.07 1.07
N SER A 283 -14.97 20.70 0.28
CA SER A 283 -15.60 21.98 0.62
C SER A 283 -16.48 21.91 1.88
N ALA A 284 -16.81 20.71 2.35
CA ALA A 284 -17.64 20.47 3.54
C ALA A 284 -16.87 20.54 4.87
N ILE A 285 -15.53 20.55 4.83
CA ILE A 285 -14.72 20.73 6.03
C ILE A 285 -14.40 22.22 6.15
N GLU A 286 -15.10 22.89 7.06
CA GLU A 286 -14.72 24.24 7.46
C GLU A 286 -13.32 24.18 8.08
N THR A 287 -12.36 24.84 7.44
CA THR A 287 -11.00 25.08 7.97
C THR A 287 -11.05 26.10 9.12
N THR A 288 -11.88 25.85 10.14
CA THR A 288 -12.05 26.70 11.32
C THR A 288 -11.12 26.29 12.47
N ALA A 289 -10.50 25.12 12.38
CA ALA A 289 -9.48 24.65 13.31
C ALA A 289 -8.09 24.79 12.69
N ASP A 290 -7.14 25.23 13.51
CA ASP A 290 -5.73 25.35 13.16
C ASP A 290 -5.20 24.02 12.60
N ALA A 291 -4.77 24.03 11.33
CA ALA A 291 -4.30 22.81 10.64
C ALA A 291 -3.13 22.15 11.38
N ASP A 292 -2.33 22.94 12.10
CA ASP A 292 -1.22 22.44 12.91
C ASP A 292 -1.72 21.72 14.18
N ALA A 293 -2.84 22.16 14.76
CA ALA A 293 -3.45 21.48 15.90
C ALA A 293 -4.06 20.11 15.50
N GLN A 294 -4.48 19.96 14.24
CA GLN A 294 -5.07 18.72 13.74
C GLN A 294 -4.06 17.72 13.19
N LEU A 295 -2.85 18.16 12.82
CA LEU A 295 -1.82 17.32 12.23
C LEU A 295 -1.55 16.05 13.05
N ASN A 296 -1.42 16.20 14.38
CA ASN A 296 -1.17 15.07 15.27
C ASN A 296 -2.33 14.06 15.24
N SER A 297 -3.58 14.53 15.32
CA SER A 297 -4.75 13.66 15.26
C SER A 297 -4.87 12.93 13.92
N ILE A 298 -4.60 13.62 12.81
CA ILE A 298 -4.60 13.03 11.46
C ILE A 298 -3.47 12.02 11.31
N GLY A 299 -2.27 12.31 11.80
CA GLY A 299 -1.15 11.38 11.79
C GLY A 299 -1.40 10.13 12.63
N ILE A 300 -1.99 10.28 13.83
CA ILE A 300 -2.40 9.17 14.70
C ILE A 300 -3.48 8.33 14.01
N ALA A 301 -4.47 8.97 13.38
CA ALA A 301 -5.49 8.29 12.61
C ALA A 301 -4.91 7.56 11.38
N GLY A 302 -3.92 8.14 10.70
CA GLY A 302 -3.19 7.52 9.60
C GLY A 302 -2.45 6.25 10.03
N ALA A 303 -1.72 6.32 11.15
CA ALA A 303 -1.10 5.14 11.75
C ALA A 303 -2.14 4.06 12.11
N LYS A 304 -3.26 4.45 12.74
CA LYS A 304 -4.31 3.50 13.11
C LYS A 304 -5.00 2.89 11.89
N ALA A 305 -5.30 3.68 10.87
CA ALA A 305 -5.90 3.20 9.62
C ALA A 305 -4.98 2.20 8.93
N LEU A 306 -3.68 2.49 8.84
CA LEU A 306 -2.73 1.58 8.20
C LEU A 306 -2.56 0.26 8.99
N GLU A 307 -2.50 0.34 10.32
CA GLU A 307 -2.48 -0.81 11.22
C GLU A 307 -3.69 -1.74 10.97
N LEU A 308 -4.91 -1.16 10.87
CA LEU A 308 -6.13 -1.92 10.59
C LEU A 308 -6.17 -2.48 9.16
N ALA A 309 -5.72 -1.70 8.17
CA ALA A 309 -5.69 -2.11 6.78
C ALA A 309 -4.74 -3.30 6.55
N ILE A 310 -3.63 -3.37 7.29
CA ILE A 310 -2.69 -4.50 7.24
C ILE A 310 -3.37 -5.80 7.72
N VAL A 311 -4.12 -5.73 8.82
CA VAL A 311 -4.87 -6.87 9.35
C VAL A 311 -5.99 -7.29 8.39
N ASP A 312 -6.70 -6.33 7.81
CA ASP A 312 -7.71 -6.58 6.77
C ASP A 312 -7.11 -7.29 5.55
N ALA A 313 -5.93 -6.85 5.09
CA ALA A 313 -5.28 -7.42 3.92
C ALA A 313 -5.09 -8.95 4.02
N VAL A 314 -4.58 -9.42 5.16
CA VAL A 314 -4.32 -10.86 5.37
C VAL A 314 -5.58 -11.65 5.69
N ARG A 315 -6.54 -11.05 6.43
CA ARG A 315 -7.82 -11.71 6.75
C ARG A 315 -8.72 -11.88 5.53
N SER A 316 -8.67 -10.93 4.61
CA SER A 316 -9.44 -10.96 3.36
C SER A 316 -8.77 -11.78 2.26
N ALA A 317 -7.52 -12.19 2.45
CA ALA A 317 -6.79 -13.03 1.51
C ALA A 317 -7.37 -14.44 1.42
N LYS A 318 -7.17 -15.09 0.26
CA LYS A 318 -7.59 -16.48 0.01
C LYS A 318 -6.40 -17.31 -0.46
N SER A 319 -6.39 -18.60 -0.14
CA SER A 319 -5.34 -19.48 -0.65
C SER A 319 -5.38 -19.54 -2.18
N VAL A 320 -4.20 -19.52 -2.81
CA VAL A 320 -4.04 -19.73 -4.26
C VAL A 320 -2.86 -20.65 -4.49
N GLY A 321 -3.09 -21.78 -5.16
CA GLY A 321 -2.09 -22.84 -5.27
C GLY A 321 -1.62 -23.29 -3.89
N ASP A 322 -0.30 -23.34 -3.71
CA ASP A 322 0.34 -23.79 -2.45
C ASP A 322 0.55 -22.65 -1.42
N VAL A 323 0.11 -21.43 -1.74
CA VAL A 323 0.23 -20.26 -0.84
C VAL A 323 -1.04 -20.16 0.01
N ILE A 324 -0.94 -20.68 1.23
CA ILE A 324 -2.07 -20.78 2.15
C ILE A 324 -2.38 -19.44 2.83
N ALA A 325 -3.64 -19.02 2.82
CA ALA A 325 -4.12 -17.85 3.54
C ALA A 325 -4.43 -18.16 5.01
N CYS A 326 -4.50 -17.13 5.86
CA CYS A 326 -4.72 -17.35 7.30
C CYS A 326 -6.07 -18.01 7.59
N CYS A 327 -7.11 -17.76 6.79
CA CYS A 327 -8.43 -18.38 6.94
C CYS A 327 -8.41 -19.90 6.72
N ASP A 328 -7.53 -20.39 5.83
CA ASP A 328 -7.39 -21.82 5.52
C ASP A 328 -6.28 -22.50 6.36
N TRP A 329 -5.54 -21.72 7.15
CA TRP A 329 -4.48 -22.25 8.02
C TRP A 329 -4.98 -22.68 9.40
N HIS A 330 -6.15 -22.21 9.85
CA HIS A 330 -6.74 -22.64 11.12
C HIS A 330 -7.61 -23.89 10.86
N ASN A 331 -7.59 -24.85 11.80
CA ASN A 331 -8.58 -25.92 11.79
C ASN A 331 -9.91 -25.33 12.25
N ASP A 332 -10.98 -25.52 11.46
CA ASP A 332 -12.37 -25.31 11.90
C ASP A 332 -12.70 -26.10 13.18
#